data_AF-A0A4U7D590-F1
#
_entry.id   AF-A0A4U7D590-F1
#
_cell.length_a   1.000
_cell.length_b   1.000
_cell.length_c   1.000
_cell.angle_alpha   90.00
_cell.angle_beta   90.00
_cell.angle_gamma   90.00
#
_symmetry.space_group_name_H-M   'P 1'
#
loop_
_entity.id
_entity.type
_entity.pdbx_description
1 polymer ?
#
loop_
_entity_poly.entity_id
_entity_poly.type
_entity_poly.pdbx_seq_one_letter_code
_entity_poly.pdbx_strand_id
1 'polypeptide(L)' 'MEATQTEGLDDLPPSAKLVFKVLEYNGPLTQKGIVQESMLSARTVRYALERLEGIDVVDEDV' A
#
# COMPACT_ATOMS: atom_id res chain seq x y z
N MET A 1 10.34 18.36 10.39
CA MET A 1 10.48 18.00 8.98
C MET A 1 10.13 16.53 8.92
N GLU A 2 8.91 16.19 8.50
CA GLU A 2 8.44 14.81 8.42
C GLU A 2 8.37 14.46 6.93
N ALA A 3 9.52 14.09 6.36
CA ALA A 3 9.65 13.81 4.94
C ALA A 3 10.75 12.77 4.72
N THR A 4 10.54 11.56 5.25
CA THR A 4 11.25 10.32 4.89
C THR A 4 10.30 9.19 5.26
N GLN A 5 9.24 8.97 4.48
CA GLN A 5 8.50 7.68 4.45
C GLN A 5 7.96 7.38 3.04
N THR A 6 8.40 8.12 2.01
CA THR A 6 7.91 7.96 0.63
C THR A 6 9.04 7.90 -0.40
N GLU A 7 10.28 7.75 0.05
CA GLU A 7 11.42 7.59 -0.84
C GLU A 7 11.24 6.29 -1.65
N GLY A 8 11.10 6.41 -2.97
CA GLY A 8 10.82 5.28 -3.87
C GLY A 8 9.34 5.03 -4.19
N LEU A 9 8.39 5.72 -3.53
CA LEU A 9 6.96 5.59 -3.84
C LEU A 9 6.63 6.08 -5.26
N ASP A 10 7.31 7.12 -5.75
CA ASP A 10 7.10 7.68 -7.08
C ASP A 10 7.37 6.65 -8.20
N ASP A 11 8.37 5.79 -8.02
CA ASP A 11 8.78 4.71 -8.93
C ASP A 11 7.85 3.49 -8.89
N LEU A 12 6.93 3.41 -7.93
CA LEU A 12 6.01 2.29 -7.80
C LEU A 12 4.87 2.33 -8.83
N PRO A 13 4.34 1.14 -9.21
CA PRO A 13 3.23 1.06 -10.14
C PRO A 13 1.96 1.74 -9.58
N PRO A 14 1.03 2.19 -10.44
CA PRO A 14 -0.19 2.89 -10.02
C PRO A 14 -1.01 2.13 -8.97
N SER A 15 -1.05 0.80 -9.05
CA SER A 15 -1.76 -0.03 -8.09
C SER A 15 -1.17 0.05 -6.68
N ALA A 16 0.16 0.13 -6.55
CA ALA A 16 0.84 0.24 -5.26
C ALA A 16 0.62 1.62 -4.64
N LYS A 17 0.73 2.69 -5.45
CA LYS A 17 0.41 4.06 -5.01
C LYS A 17 -1.04 4.21 -4.55
N LEU A 18 -1.98 3.55 -5.25
CA LEU A 18 -3.39 3.54 -4.83
C LEU A 18 -3.57 2.84 -3.48
N VAL A 19 -2.97 1.66 -3.28
CA VAL A 19 -3.05 0.94 -2.00
C VAL A 19 -2.46 1.75 -0.86
N PHE A 20 -1.31 2.39 -1.07
CA PHE A 20 -0.72 3.31 -0.10
C PHE A 20 -1.69 4.42 0.28
N LYS A 21 -2.33 5.07 -0.70
CA LYS A 21 -3.31 6.12 -0.43
C LYS A 21 -4.54 5.59 0.31
N VAL A 22 -5.04 4.40 -0.03
CA VAL A 22 -6.14 3.78 0.70
C VAL A 22 -5.78 3.59 2.18
N LEU A 23 -4.57 3.13 2.49
CA LEU A 23 -4.08 2.99 3.86
C LEU A 23 -3.85 4.35 4.55
N GLU A 24 -3.34 5.35 3.83
CA GLU A 24 -3.17 6.72 4.34
C GLU A 24 -4.50 7.35 4.77
N TYR A 25 -5.56 7.15 3.99
CA TYR A 25 -6.89 7.73 4.26
C TYR A 25 -7.71 6.93 5.28
N ASN A 26 -7.67 5.60 5.22
CA ASN A 26 -8.50 4.72 6.05
C ASN A 26 -7.78 4.18 7.29
N GLY A 27 -6.47 4.38 7.38
CA GLY A 27 -5.61 3.78 8.40
C GLY A 27 -5.30 2.30 8.14
N PRO A 28 -4.85 1.56 9.17
CA PRO A 28 -4.55 0.14 9.06
C PRO A 28 -5.79 -0.65 8.63
N LEU A 29 -5.66 -1.37 7.51
CA LEU A 29 -6.72 -2.23 6.98
C LEU A 29 -6.18 -3.65 6.78
N THR A 30 -7.04 -4.63 7.01
CA THR A 30 -6.75 -6.01 6.58
C THR A 30 -6.63 -6.07 5.05
N GLN A 31 -5.91 -7.06 4.51
CA GLN A 31 -5.82 -7.26 3.05
C GLN A 31 -7.20 -7.33 2.38
N LYS A 32 -8.17 -7.98 3.03
CA LYS A 32 -9.56 -8.03 2.53
C LYS A 32 -10.20 -6.64 2.50
N GLY A 33 -9.97 -5.82 3.53
CA GLY A 33 -10.43 -4.43 3.57
C GLY A 33 -9.85 -3.62 2.42
N ILE A 34 -8.53 -3.71 2.21
CA ILE A 34 -7.84 -3.02 1.10
C ILE A 34 -8.44 -3.44 -0.25
N VAL A 35 -8.76 -4.72 -0.46
CA VAL A 35 -9.43 -5.19 -1.68
C VAL A 35 -10.79 -4.53 -1.89
N GLN A 36 -11.59 -4.36 -0.84
CA GLN A 36 -12.90 -3.70 -0.95
C GLN A 36 -12.75 -2.20 -1.22
N GLU A 37 -11.88 -1.52 -0.47
CA GLU A 37 -11.71 -0.07 -0.56
C GLU A 37 -11.02 0.37 -1.86
N SER A 38 -10.02 -0.37 -2.33
CA SER A 38 -9.28 -0.04 -3.56
C SER A 38 -9.99 -0.48 -4.83
N MET A 39 -11.02 -1.34 -4.73
CA MET A 39 -11.67 -2.00 -5.86
C MET A 39 -10.71 -2.78 -6.78
N LEU A 40 -9.53 -3.15 -6.28
CA LEU A 40 -8.54 -3.97 -6.99
C LEU A 40 -8.79 -5.45 -6.74
N SER A 41 -8.25 -6.30 -7.63
CA SER A 41 -8.25 -7.75 -7.36
C SER A 41 -7.34 -8.09 -6.17
N ALA A 42 -7.65 -9.16 -5.44
CA ALA A 42 -6.80 -9.64 -4.34
C ALA A 42 -5.34 -9.90 -4.78
N ARG A 43 -5.13 -10.38 -6.01
CA ARG A 43 -3.80 -10.57 -6.59
C ARG A 43 -3.07 -9.24 -6.73
N THR A 44 -3.75 -8.21 -7.22
CA THR A 44 -3.19 -6.87 -7.41
C THR A 44 -2.88 -6.22 -6.07
N VAL A 45 -3.75 -6.38 -5.07
CA VAL A 45 -3.50 -5.88 -3.71
C VAL A 45 -2.28 -6.55 -3.11
N ARG A 46 -2.15 -7.88 -3.21
CA ARG A 46 -0.96 -8.58 -2.72
C ARG A 46 0.32 -8.08 -3.40
N TYR A 47 0.31 -7.97 -4.73
CA TYR A 47 1.44 -7.43 -5.48
C TYR A 47 1.77 -5.98 -5.08
N ALA A 48 0.75 -5.15 -4.84
CA ALA A 48 0.95 -3.78 -4.37
C ALA A 48 1.59 -3.74 -2.99
N LEU A 49 1.12 -4.57 -2.04
CA LEU A 49 1.69 -4.68 -0.70
C LEU A 49 3.15 -5.17 -0.75
N GLU A 50 3.45 -6.22 -1.55
CA GLU A 50 4.83 -6.70 -1.76
C GLU A 50 5.78 -5.58 -2.26
N ARG A 51 5.27 -4.66 -3.10
CA ARG A 51 6.05 -3.52 -3.60
C ARG A 51 6.24 -2.42 -2.57
N LEU A 52 5.25 -2.20 -1.72
CA LEU A 52 5.31 -1.20 -0.66
C LEU A 52 6.22 -1.70 0.48
N GLU A 53 6.13 -2.98 0.85
CA GLU A 53 7.02 -3.63 1.82
C GLU A 53 8.48 -3.57 1.35
N GLY A 54 8.73 -3.79 0.06
CA GLY A 54 10.08 -3.70 -0.51
C GLY A 54 10.75 -2.31 -0.43
N ILE A 55 10.00 -1.26 -0.09
CA ILE A 55 10.53 0.09 0.17
C ILE A 55 10.29 0.55 1.63
N ASP A 56 9.93 -0.38 2.53
CA ASP A 56 9.78 -0.13 3.98
C ASP A 56 8.69 0.90 4.32
N VAL A 57 7.62 0.99 3.51
CA VAL A 57 6.51 1.95 3.76
C VAL A 57 5.26 1.31 4.35
N VAL A 58 5.20 -0.02 4.41
CA VAL A 58 4.13 -0.79 5.07
C VAL A 58 4.72 -2.04 5.73
N ASP A 59 4.13 -2.46 6.84
CA ASP A 59 4.44 -3.71 7.55
C ASP A 59 3.19 -4.59 7.66
N GLU A 60 3.40 -5.91 7.75
CA GLU A 60 2.36 -6.89 8.09
C GLU A 60 2.37 -7.13 9.62
N ASP A 61 1.27 -6.77 10.29
CA ASP A 61 0.99 -7.24 11.65
C ASP A 61 0.34 -8.63 11.57
N VAL A 62 1.02 -9.65 12.13
CA VAL A 62 0.59 -11.06 12.17
C VAL A 62 -0.19 -11.40 13.44
#